data_AF-A0A0P9NE85-F1
#
_entry.id   AF-A0A0P9NE85-F1
#
_cell.length_a   1.000
_cell.length_b   1.000
_cell.length_c   1.000
_cell.angle_alpha   90.00
_cell.angle_beta   90.00
_cell.angle_gamma   90.00
#
_symmetry.space_group_name_H-M   'P 1'
#
loop_
_entity.id
_entity.type
_entity.pdbx_description
1 polymer ?
#
loop_
_entity_poly.entity_id
_entity_poly.type
_entity_poly.pdbx_seq_one_letter_code
_entity_poly.pdbx_strand_id
1 'polypeptide(L)' 'MVLGPTIWVQILHHEKAIFPYEYPALFSIAIAFVGIWFFSITDKSKAAEGERALFYPQFVRSQTGLGASGAVSH' A
#
# COMPACT_ATOMS: atom_id res chain seq x y z
N MET A 1 -3.82 8.23 -16.51
CA MET A 1 -4.23 7.07 -17.34
C MET A 1 -4.57 7.54 -18.76
N VAL A 2 -3.59 7.97 -19.56
CA VAL A 2 -3.82 8.52 -20.92
C VAL A 2 -3.28 7.61 -22.03
N LEU A 3 -2.39 6.67 -21.70
CA LEU A 3 -1.76 5.73 -22.64
C LEU A 3 -2.41 4.34 -22.64
N GLY A 4 -3.62 4.22 -22.08
CA GLY A 4 -4.35 2.95 -22.04
C GLY A 4 -4.99 2.62 -23.39
N PRO A 5 -5.14 1.33 -23.74
CA PRO A 5 -5.67 0.89 -25.03
C PRO A 5 -7.07 1.46 -25.34
N THR A 6 -7.88 1.72 -24.30
CA THR A 6 -9.22 2.33 -24.41
C THR A 6 -9.20 3.73 -25.02
N ILE A 7 -8.24 4.59 -24.66
CA ILE A 7 -8.19 5.96 -25.20
C ILE A 7 -7.39 5.98 -26.51
N TRP A 8 -6.29 5.23 -26.57
CA TRP A 8 -5.36 5.26 -27.70
C TRP A 8 -5.88 4.52 -28.95
N VAL A 9 -6.56 3.39 -28.78
CA VAL A 9 -7.02 2.55 -29.90
C VAL A 9 -8.49 2.79 -30.23
N GLN A 10 -9.37 2.88 -29.22
CA GLN A 10 -10.82 2.99 -29.48
C GLN A 10 -11.28 4.42 -29.82
N ILE A 11 -10.66 5.47 -29.28
CA ILE A 11 -11.06 6.87 -29.53
C ILE A 11 -10.24 7.52 -30.65
N LEU A 12 -8.96 7.16 -30.80
CA LEU A 12 -8.01 7.81 -31.73
C LEU A 12 -7.64 6.97 -32.97
N HIS A 13 -8.15 5.74 -33.10
CA HIS A 13 -7.96 4.86 -34.27
C HIS A 13 -6.48 4.62 -34.68
N HIS A 14 -5.57 4.43 -33.72
CA HIS A 14 -4.18 4.03 -33.98
C HIS A 14 -3.98 2.50 -33.96
N GLU A 15 -3.17 1.95 -34.88
CA GLU A 15 -3.06 0.49 -35.17
C GLU A 15 -2.37 -0.37 -34.10
N LYS A 16 -1.53 0.19 -33.22
CA LYS A 16 -0.80 -0.58 -32.19
C LYS A 16 -0.73 0.17 -30.88
N ALA A 17 -1.29 -0.44 -29.82
CA ALA A 17 -1.07 0.00 -28.45
C ALA A 17 0.40 -0.24 -28.07
N ILE A 18 1.10 0.80 -27.59
CA ILE A 18 2.48 0.71 -27.12
C ILE A 18 2.58 -0.16 -25.83
N PHE A 19 1.45 -0.38 -25.15
CA PHE A 19 1.36 -1.22 -23.95
C PHE A 19 0.29 -2.32 -24.14
N PRO A 20 0.69 -3.59 -24.36
CA PRO A 20 -0.22 -4.69 -24.67
C PRO A 20 -0.71 -5.44 -23.41
N TYR A 21 -1.14 -4.71 -22.37
CA TYR A 21 -1.72 -5.33 -21.17
C TYR A 21 -2.99 -4.56 -20.76
N GLU A 22 -4.15 -5.22 -20.82
CA GLU A 22 -5.44 -4.69 -20.35
C GLU A 22 -5.43 -4.33 -18.86
N TYR A 23 -4.57 -4.98 -18.07
CA TYR A 23 -4.55 -4.85 -16.62
C TYR A 23 -3.15 -4.53 -16.07
N PRO A 24 -2.60 -3.33 -16.35
CA PRO A 24 -1.31 -2.90 -15.77
C PRO A 24 -1.34 -2.83 -14.24
N ALA A 25 -2.53 -2.80 -13.64
CA ALA A 25 -2.74 -2.83 -12.20
C ALA A 25 -2.23 -4.13 -11.55
N LEU A 26 -2.33 -5.29 -12.21
CA LEU A 26 -1.89 -6.56 -11.60
C LEU A 26 -0.39 -6.59 -11.36
N PHE A 27 0.40 -6.09 -12.32
CA PHE A 27 1.85 -5.96 -12.18
C PHE A 27 2.22 -4.91 -11.14
N SER A 28 1.55 -3.76 -11.17
CA SER A 28 1.83 -2.66 -10.22
C SER A 28 1.54 -3.08 -8.78
N ILE A 29 0.41 -3.76 -8.57
CA ILE A 29 0.00 -4.28 -7.26
C ILE A 29 1.00 -5.34 -6.79
N ALA A 30 1.33 -6.33 -7.62
CA ALA A 30 2.29 -7.37 -7.26
C ALA A 30 3.66 -6.78 -6.88
N ILE A 31 4.18 -5.87 -7.70
CA ILE A 31 5.46 -5.18 -7.43
C ILE A 31 5.38 -4.34 -6.15
N ALA A 32 4.27 -3.64 -5.92
CA ALA A 32 4.08 -2.85 -4.71
C ALA A 32 4.08 -3.74 -3.45
N PHE A 33 3.33 -4.85 -3.45
CA PHE A 33 3.31 -5.78 -2.32
C PHE A 33 4.68 -6.41 -2.06
N VAL A 34 5.36 -6.89 -3.12
CA VAL A 34 6.71 -7.46 -2.99
C VAL A 34 7.71 -6.43 -2.51
N GLY A 35 7.64 -5.20 -3.04
CA GLY A 35 8.51 -4.10 -2.63
C GLY A 35 8.29 -3.71 -1.16
N ILE A 36 7.05 -3.48 -0.75
CA ILE A 36 6.70 -3.17 0.65
C ILE A 36 7.22 -4.26 1.57
N TRP A 37 6.96 -5.53 1.25
CA TRP A 37 7.45 -6.65 2.06
C TRP A 37 8.98 -6.69 2.13
N PHE A 38 9.66 -6.61 0.98
CA PHE A 38 11.12 -6.68 0.89
C PHE A 38 11.80 -5.57 1.69
N PHE A 39 11.34 -4.32 1.52
CA PHE A 39 11.87 -3.19 2.28
C PHE A 39 11.49 -3.28 3.77
N SER A 40 10.28 -3.76 4.11
CA SER A 40 9.86 -3.91 5.49
C SER A 40 10.70 -4.92 6.28
N ILE A 41 11.07 -6.06 5.67
CA ILE A 41 11.91 -7.06 6.33
C ILE A 41 13.39 -6.67 6.40
N THR A 42 13.86 -5.87 5.44
CA THR A 42 15.26 -5.42 5.38
C THR A 42 15.52 -4.15 6.17
N ASP A 43 14.46 -3.40 6.54
CA ASP A 43 14.58 -2.23 7.40
C ASP A 43 14.97 -2.64 8.84
N LYS A 44 16.23 -2.33 9.17
CA LYS A 44 16.85 -2.46 10.51
C LYS A 44 17.15 -1.10 11.13
N SER A 45 16.47 -0.05 10.69
CA SER A 45 16.64 1.28 11.25
C SER A 45 16.11 1.35 12.69
N LYS A 46 16.68 2.27 13.48
CA LYS A 46 16.19 2.55 14.83
C LYS A 46 14.74 3.07 14.85
N ALA A 47 14.32 3.72 13.76
CA ALA A 47 12.93 4.17 13.59
C ALA A 47 11.98 2.97 13.52
N ALA A 48 12.32 1.95 12.72
CA ALA A 48 11.52 0.72 12.63
C ALA A 48 11.43 -0.04 13.96
N GLU A 49 12.51 -0.05 14.75
CA GLU A 49 12.50 -0.61 16.11
C GLU A 49 11.55 0.16 17.03
N GLY A 50 11.58 1.49 16.97
CA GLY A 50 10.67 2.35 17.73
C GLY A 50 9.21 2.09 17.40
N GLU A 51 8.85 2.04 16.11
CA GLU A 51 7.48 1.75 15.65
C GLU A 51 7.00 0.37 16.13
N ARG A 52 7.86 -0.66 16.06
CA ARG A 52 7.52 -2.01 16.58
C ARG A 52 7.28 -2.01 18.09
N ALA A 53 8.01 -1.21 18.86
CA ALA A 53 7.81 -1.10 20.30
C ALA A 53 6.45 -0.46 20.66
N LEU A 54 5.95 0.46 19.82
CA LEU A 54 4.63 1.09 20.00
C LEU A 54 3.46 0.14 19.69
N PHE A 55 3.68 -0.92 18.92
CA PHE A 55 2.62 -1.87 18.58
C PHE A 55 2.11 -2.64 19.79
N TYR A 56 3.00 -3.11 20.68
CA TYR A 56 2.62 -3.92 21.84
C TYR A 56 1.60 -3.24 22.78
N PRO A 57 1.82 -2.00 23.25
CA PRO A 57 0.83 -1.31 24.09
C PRO A 57 -0.49 -1.08 23.36
N GLN A 58 -0.46 -0.80 22.05
CA GLN A 58 -1.68 -0.66 21.24
C GLN A 58 -2.45 -1.98 21.13
N PHE A 59 -1.73 -3.10 20.94
CA PHE A 59 -2.31 -4.44 20.90
C PHE A 59 -3.00 -4.77 22.22
N VAL A 60 -2.33 -4.59 23.37
CA VAL A 60 -2.91 -4.82 24.70
C VAL A 60 -4.16 -3.97 24.91
N ARG A 61 -4.12 -2.68 24.55
CA ARG A 61 -5.29 -1.77 24.62
C ARG A 61 -6.44 -2.26 23.76
N SER A 62 -6.19 -2.74 22.55
CA SER A 62 -7.24 -3.26 21.65
C SER A 62 -7.90 -4.54 22.17
N GLN A 63 -7.15 -5.40 22.86
CA GLN A 63 -7.65 -6.70 23.37
C GLN A 63 -8.36 -6.57 24.72
N THR A 64 -7.88 -5.67 25.59
CA THR A 64 -8.33 -5.58 26.99
C THR A 64 -9.15 -4.34 27.29
N GLY A 65 -9.12 -3.32 26.43
CA GLY A 65 -9.73 -2.02 26.69
C GLY A 65 -8.98 -1.18 27.75
N LEU A 66 -7.87 -1.68 28.31
CA LEU A 66 -7.07 -0.95 29.30
C LEU A 66 -6.47 0.30 28.65
N GLY A 67 -6.75 1.47 29.23
CA GLY A 67 -6.32 2.76 28.69
C GLY A 67 -7.10 3.25 27.46
N ALA A 68 -8.16 2.55 27.03
CA ALA A 68 -9.07 3.00 25.97
C ALA A 68 -9.87 4.24 26.36
N SER A 69 -10.27 4.31 27.63
CA SER A 69 -11.04 5.38 28.24
C SER A 69 -10.15 6.56 28.65
N GLY A 70 -9.70 7.36 27.69
CA GLY A 70 -9.27 8.73 27.96
C GLY A 70 -10.50 9.63 28.02
N ALA A 71 -10.57 10.56 28.99
CA ALA A 71 -11.65 11.54 29.07
C ALA A 71 -11.74 12.32 27.75
N VAL A 72 -12.77 12.04 26.95
CA VAL A 72 -13.15 12.90 25.83
C VAL A 72 -13.81 14.14 26.44
N SER A 73 -13.08 15.25 26.53
CA SER A 73 -13.73 16.53 26.73
C SER A 73 -14.40 16.87 25.40
N HIS A 74 -15.73 16.73 25.37
CA HIS A 74 -16.56 17.31 24.33
C HIS A 74 -16.67 18.83 24.51
#